data_AF-A0A1Y2F9W1-F1
#
_entry.id   AF-A0A1Y2F9W1-F1
#
_cell.length_a   1.000
_cell.length_b   1.000
_cell.length_c   1.000
_cell.angle_alpha   90.00
_cell.angle_beta   90.00
_cell.angle_gamma   90.00
#
_symmetry.space_group_name_H-M   'P 1'
#
loop_
_entity.id
_entity.type
_entity.pdbx_description
1 polymer ?
#
loop_
_entity_poly.entity_id
_entity_poly.type
_entity_poly.pdbx_seq_one_letter_code
_entity_poly.pdbx_strand_id
1 'polypeptide(L)'
;MLFYQRDRLWLFRLVKREGSRYIVGNSHTLVPIFAISLAPSLLGNIATDASTYLHHGEQSSSDSWSVSLFPILFAGSWLWSCSGLQAFLLAGGNRRLPVGPRVANITFIGGLVAGVTVMTVLAVVGAHISVEKSKAFFRLDGFIHPHWEKYDLSGGVVVPSDLRELYYLAQGYDEAVDRYQALFIKLLYVFAATPFCIGFINLGTLALFLLVRRQVSDNRKTFRPFGFLATLTHHERTERTHPSQVRSSASRTDDDFVRRLQQLEEVQDELLLVRVLEC
;
A
#
# COMPACT_ATOMS: atom_id res chain seq x y z
N MET A 1 31.49 -12.38 -0.24
CA MET A 1 31.06 -12.10 -1.64
C MET A 1 29.55 -11.91 -1.64
N LEU A 2 29.10 -10.65 -1.59
CA LEU A 2 27.71 -10.29 -1.83
C LEU A 2 27.46 -10.40 -3.33
N PHE A 3 26.79 -11.47 -3.76
CA PHE A 3 26.28 -11.54 -5.13
C PHE A 3 25.18 -10.50 -5.27
N TYR A 4 25.53 -9.34 -5.84
CA TYR A 4 24.58 -8.45 -6.49
C TYR A 4 24.10 -9.16 -7.77
N GLN A 5 23.24 -10.17 -7.61
CA GLN A 5 22.54 -10.74 -8.75
C GLN A 5 21.65 -9.63 -9.30
N ARG A 6 21.92 -9.26 -10.56
CA ARG A 6 21.14 -8.29 -11.33
C ARG A 6 19.66 -8.63 -11.21
N ASP A 7 18.95 -7.92 -10.33
CA ASP A 7 17.56 -8.18 -10.01
C ASP A 7 16.73 -8.00 -11.28
N ARG A 8 16.32 -9.12 -11.88
CA ARG A 8 15.34 -9.08 -12.96
C ARG A 8 14.06 -8.54 -12.35
N LEU A 9 13.54 -7.43 -12.87
CA LEU A 9 12.22 -6.91 -12.49
C LEU A 9 11.20 -8.06 -12.53
N TRP A 10 10.64 -8.40 -11.37
CA TRP A 10 9.61 -9.43 -11.22
C TRP A 10 8.47 -8.87 -10.38
N LEU A 11 7.24 -9.14 -10.78
CA LEU A 11 6.03 -8.68 -10.09
C LEU A 11 5.56 -9.68 -9.05
N PHE A 12 5.41 -10.92 -9.49
CA PHE A 12 4.99 -12.04 -8.66
C PHE A 12 5.94 -13.20 -8.85
N ARG A 13 6.27 -13.88 -7.75
CA ARG A 13 7.12 -15.08 -7.78
C ARG A 13 6.50 -16.17 -6.91
N LEU A 14 6.50 -17.39 -7.44
CA LEU A 14 6.17 -18.57 -6.66
C LEU A 14 7.41 -19.01 -5.88
N VAL A 15 7.36 -18.91 -4.55
CA VAL A 15 8.43 -19.35 -3.66
C VAL A 15 8.06 -20.71 -3.08
N LYS A 16 8.92 -21.70 -3.32
CA LYS A 16 8.73 -23.07 -2.83
C LYS A 16 9.12 -23.16 -1.35
N ARG A 17 8.29 -23.82 -0.54
CA ARG A 17 8.56 -24.21 0.85
C ARG A 17 8.29 -25.71 1.01
N GLU A 18 8.79 -26.32 2.07
CA GLU A 18 8.50 -27.72 2.41
C GLU A 18 6.99 -27.99 2.35
N GLY A 19 6.57 -28.78 1.37
CA GLY A 19 5.17 -29.16 1.15
C GLY A 19 4.29 -28.20 0.34
N SER A 20 4.76 -27.01 -0.10
CA SER A 20 3.90 -26.09 -0.88
C SER A 20 4.61 -24.95 -1.62
N ARG A 21 3.83 -24.07 -2.27
CA ARG A 21 4.30 -22.85 -2.94
C ARG A 21 3.46 -21.64 -2.51
N TYR A 22 4.13 -20.56 -2.14
CA TYR A 22 3.51 -19.27 -1.84
C TYR A 22 3.69 -18.34 -3.04
N ILE A 23 2.65 -17.56 -3.36
CA ILE A 23 2.80 -16.43 -4.27
C ILE A 23 3.31 -15.28 -3.44
N VAL A 24 4.36 -14.61 -3.93
CA VAL A 24 4.96 -13.45 -3.28
C VAL A 24 4.91 -12.30 -4.27
N GLY A 25 4.41 -11.15 -3.83
CA GLY A 25 4.51 -9.89 -4.58
C GLY A 25 5.82 -9.15 -4.27
N ASN A 26 6.44 -8.56 -5.30
CA ASN A 26 7.57 -7.66 -5.11
C ASN A 26 7.07 -6.25 -4.79
N SER A 27 7.04 -5.89 -3.50
CA SER A 27 6.58 -4.56 -3.04
C SER A 27 7.36 -3.41 -3.71
N HIS A 28 8.67 -3.56 -3.91
CA HIS A 28 9.52 -2.53 -4.51
C HIS A 28 9.18 -2.25 -5.98
N THR A 29 8.63 -3.22 -6.72
CA THR A 29 8.19 -3.02 -8.10
C THR A 29 6.70 -2.69 -8.19
N LEU A 30 5.87 -3.31 -7.33
CA LEU A 30 4.43 -3.08 -7.32
C LEU A 30 4.09 -1.64 -6.91
N VAL A 31 4.73 -1.09 -5.88
CA VAL A 31 4.43 0.28 -5.40
C VAL A 31 4.64 1.35 -6.48
N PRO A 32 5.79 1.42 -7.17
CA PRO A 32 5.98 2.37 -8.26
C PRO A 32 4.93 2.22 -9.37
N ILE A 33 4.56 0.99 -9.73
CA ILE A 33 3.54 0.74 -10.75
C ILE A 33 2.19 1.30 -10.31
N PHE A 34 1.80 1.07 -9.05
CA PHE A 34 0.57 1.65 -8.52
C PHE A 34 0.64 3.17 -8.44
N ALA A 35 1.77 3.73 -8.00
CA ALA A 35 1.97 5.18 -7.96
C ALA A 35 1.86 5.82 -9.35
N ILE A 36 2.49 5.21 -10.36
CA ILE A 36 2.40 5.64 -11.76
C ILE A 36 0.96 5.50 -12.29
N SER A 37 0.22 4.46 -11.89
CA SER A 37 -1.18 4.30 -12.31
C SER A 37 -2.13 5.27 -11.60
N LEU A 38 -1.84 5.63 -10.35
CA LEU A 38 -2.67 6.49 -9.52
C LEU A 38 -2.47 7.97 -9.87
N ALA A 39 -1.25 8.37 -10.23
CA ALA A 39 -0.92 9.76 -10.52
C ALA A 39 -1.79 10.39 -11.63
N PRO A 40 -2.03 9.75 -12.80
CA PRO A 40 -2.94 10.28 -13.81
C PRO A 40 -4.37 10.45 -13.32
N SER A 41 -4.89 9.50 -12.54
CA SER A 41 -6.25 9.59 -11.99
C SER A 41 -6.38 10.74 -11.00
N LEU A 42 -5.37 10.96 -10.15
CA LEU A 42 -5.33 12.09 -9.22
C LEU A 42 -5.20 13.42 -9.95
N LEU A 43 -4.31 13.50 -10.94
CA LEU A 43 -4.14 14.71 -11.76
C LEU A 43 -5.40 15.01 -12.56
N GLY A 44 -6.05 14.00 -13.13
CA GLY A 44 -7.32 14.13 -13.83
C GLY A 44 -8.41 14.65 -12.89
N ASN A 45 -8.49 14.13 -11.68
CA ASN A 45 -9.45 14.60 -10.67
C ASN A 45 -9.19 16.06 -10.28
N ILE A 46 -7.95 16.42 -9.96
CA ILE A 46 -7.58 17.80 -9.59
C ILE A 46 -7.86 18.77 -10.77
N ALA A 47 -7.52 18.38 -11.99
CA ALA A 47 -7.72 19.20 -13.18
C ALA A 47 -9.22 19.43 -13.46
N THR A 48 -10.04 18.40 -13.30
CA THR A 48 -11.49 18.50 -13.52
C THR A 48 -12.20 19.22 -12.38
N ASP A 49 -11.77 19.05 -11.13
CA ASP A 49 -12.24 19.85 -9.99
C ASP A 49 -11.89 21.32 -10.18
N ALA A 50 -10.65 21.63 -10.57
CA ALA A 50 -10.23 23.00 -10.86
C ALA A 50 -11.03 23.61 -12.02
N SER A 51 -11.34 22.84 -13.07
CA SER A 51 -12.19 23.30 -14.17
C SER A 51 -13.64 23.54 -13.70
N THR A 52 -14.19 22.63 -12.90
CA THR A 52 -15.58 22.73 -12.42
C THR A 52 -15.76 23.91 -11.47
N TYR A 53 -14.89 24.05 -10.46
CA TYR A 53 -15.05 25.06 -9.41
C TYR A 53 -14.51 26.44 -9.80
N LEU A 54 -13.42 26.52 -10.59
CA LEU A 54 -12.84 27.82 -10.97
C LEU A 54 -13.36 28.36 -12.30
N HIS A 55 -13.72 27.47 -13.24
CA HIS A 55 -14.13 27.87 -14.60
C HIS A 55 -15.61 27.59 -14.88
N HIS A 56 -16.38 27.16 -13.87
CA HIS A 56 -17.79 26.76 -14.01
C HIS A 56 -18.00 25.73 -15.13
N GLY A 57 -17.03 24.83 -15.30
CA GLY A 57 -17.06 23.77 -16.30
C GLY A 57 -18.01 22.63 -15.96
N GLU A 58 -18.14 21.67 -16.87
CA GLU A 58 -19.01 20.49 -16.70
C GLU A 58 -18.54 19.57 -15.56
N GLN A 59 -19.41 19.35 -14.57
CA GLN A 59 -19.12 18.53 -13.39
C GLN A 59 -19.04 17.01 -13.66
N SER A 60 -19.55 16.51 -14.81
CA SER A 60 -19.59 15.07 -15.14
C SER A 60 -18.23 14.40 -15.14
N SER A 61 -17.22 15.16 -15.57
CA SER A 61 -15.86 14.68 -15.74
C SER A 61 -15.19 14.46 -14.38
N SER A 62 -15.38 15.38 -13.42
CA SER A 62 -14.83 15.31 -12.06
C SER A 62 -15.33 14.08 -11.30
N ASP A 63 -16.64 13.86 -11.32
CA ASP A 63 -17.26 12.70 -10.66
C ASP A 63 -16.71 11.36 -11.20
N SER A 64 -16.48 11.28 -12.51
CA SER A 64 -15.95 10.06 -13.14
C SER A 64 -14.52 9.77 -12.71
N TRP A 65 -13.66 10.80 -12.62
CA TRP A 65 -12.29 10.64 -12.14
C TRP A 65 -12.24 10.25 -10.67
N SER A 66 -13.04 10.89 -9.83
CA SER A 66 -13.14 10.59 -8.40
C SER A 66 -13.47 9.11 -8.15
N VAL A 67 -14.45 8.59 -8.88
CA VAL A 67 -14.89 7.20 -8.72
C VAL A 67 -13.87 6.19 -9.30
N SER A 68 -13.07 6.58 -10.30
CA SER A 68 -12.01 5.73 -10.88
C SER A 68 -10.81 5.48 -9.95
N LEU A 69 -10.65 6.28 -8.89
CA LEU A 69 -9.55 6.13 -7.93
C LEU A 69 -9.69 4.90 -7.04
N PHE A 70 -10.92 4.52 -6.71
CA PHE A 70 -11.20 3.49 -5.71
C PHE A 70 -10.60 2.10 -6.05
N PRO A 71 -10.75 1.57 -7.29
CA PRO A 71 -10.13 0.28 -7.65
C PRO A 71 -8.60 0.30 -7.56
N ILE A 72 -7.97 1.41 -7.97
CA ILE A 72 -6.50 1.56 -7.97
C ILE A 72 -5.97 1.62 -6.54
N LEU A 73 -6.60 2.43 -5.68
CA LEU A 73 -6.28 2.55 -4.27
C LEU A 73 -6.48 1.21 -3.53
N PHE A 74 -7.58 0.52 -3.81
CA PHE A 74 -7.84 -0.81 -3.26
C PHE A 74 -6.75 -1.80 -3.68
N ALA A 75 -6.44 -1.91 -4.98
CA ALA A 75 -5.45 -2.85 -5.49
C ALA A 75 -4.06 -2.59 -4.89
N GLY A 76 -3.63 -1.33 -4.86
CA GLY A 76 -2.34 -0.93 -4.28
C GLY A 76 -2.24 -1.24 -2.78
N SER A 77 -3.25 -0.85 -2.00
CA SER A 77 -3.28 -1.10 -0.56
C SER A 77 -3.39 -2.59 -0.20
N TRP A 78 -4.16 -3.36 -0.98
CA TRP A 78 -4.29 -4.80 -0.82
C TRP A 78 -2.97 -5.53 -1.08
N LEU A 79 -2.32 -5.22 -2.21
CA LEU A 79 -1.05 -5.84 -2.59
C LEU A 79 0.08 -5.48 -1.63
N TRP A 80 0.14 -4.22 -1.19
CA TRP A 80 1.09 -3.79 -0.17
C TRP A 80 0.90 -4.59 1.13
N SER A 81 -0.32 -4.66 1.64
CA SER A 81 -0.62 -5.35 2.90
C SER A 81 -0.35 -6.86 2.80
N CYS A 82 -0.75 -7.48 1.69
CA CYS A 82 -0.49 -8.90 1.46
C CYS A 82 0.98 -9.22 1.24
N SER A 83 1.77 -8.31 0.65
CA SER A 83 3.22 -8.52 0.50
C SER A 83 3.91 -8.61 1.87
N GLY A 84 3.48 -7.78 2.83
CA GLY A 84 3.92 -7.87 4.23
C GLY A 84 3.53 -9.19 4.89
N LEU A 85 2.28 -9.65 4.67
CA LEU A 85 1.83 -10.96 5.16
C LEU A 85 2.61 -12.12 4.53
N GLN A 86 2.92 -12.07 3.24
CA GLN A 86 3.68 -13.13 2.56
C GLN A 86 5.13 -13.18 3.07
N ALA A 87 5.77 -12.02 3.24
CA ALA A 87 7.08 -11.92 3.86
C ALA A 87 7.07 -12.51 5.28
N PHE A 88 5.99 -12.27 6.04
CA PHE A 88 5.79 -12.92 7.34
C PHE A 88 5.77 -14.44 7.23
N LEU A 89 4.85 -14.98 6.43
CA LEU A 89 4.65 -16.43 6.33
C LEU A 89 5.93 -17.14 5.92
N LEU A 90 6.76 -16.51 5.07
CA LEU A 90 8.07 -17.01 4.67
C LEU A 90 9.09 -16.99 5.81
N ALA A 91 9.17 -15.90 6.59
CA ALA A 91 10.11 -15.77 7.70
C ALA A 91 9.75 -16.68 8.91
N GLY A 92 8.46 -16.91 9.17
CA GLY A 92 7.99 -17.54 10.42
C GLY A 92 8.19 -19.04 10.59
N GLY A 93 8.62 -19.78 9.56
CA GLY A 93 8.63 -21.26 9.58
C GLY A 93 7.23 -21.90 9.60
N ASN A 94 7.14 -23.23 9.48
CA ASN A 94 5.88 -24.01 9.65
C ASN A 94 5.36 -24.04 11.10
N ARG A 95 6.15 -23.57 12.08
CA ARG A 95 5.86 -23.74 13.51
C ARG A 95 5.02 -22.62 14.13
N ARG A 96 4.75 -21.51 13.43
CA ARG A 96 4.29 -20.26 14.08
C ARG A 96 2.93 -19.73 13.65
N LEU A 97 2.49 -20.01 12.43
CA LEU A 97 1.12 -19.78 12.01
C LEU A 97 0.58 -21.00 11.28
N PRO A 98 -0.59 -21.54 11.68
CA PRO A 98 -1.24 -22.65 11.00
C PRO A 98 -1.97 -22.21 9.73
N VAL A 99 -1.57 -21.08 9.11
CA VAL A 99 -2.20 -20.62 7.87
C VAL A 99 -1.63 -21.44 6.72
N GLY A 100 -2.45 -22.33 6.18
CA GLY A 100 -2.10 -23.13 5.03
C GLY A 100 -1.72 -22.26 3.82
N PRO A 101 -0.73 -22.67 3.02
CA PRO A 101 -0.30 -21.96 1.80
C PRO A 101 -1.45 -21.73 0.80
N ARG A 102 -2.39 -22.69 0.72
CA ARG A 102 -3.60 -22.57 -0.09
C ARG A 102 -4.47 -21.41 0.39
N VAL A 103 -4.71 -21.31 1.70
CA VAL A 103 -5.51 -20.23 2.29
C VAL A 103 -4.83 -18.89 2.04
N ALA A 104 -3.53 -18.78 2.25
CA ALA A 104 -2.78 -17.55 1.99
C ALA A 104 -2.88 -17.09 0.53
N ASN A 105 -2.71 -18.02 -0.43
CA ASN A 105 -2.80 -17.70 -1.85
C ASN A 105 -4.25 -17.40 -2.29
N ILE A 106 -5.24 -18.12 -1.77
CA ILE A 106 -6.66 -17.88 -2.03
C ILE A 106 -7.07 -16.52 -1.48
N THR A 107 -6.68 -16.17 -0.25
CA THR A 107 -6.95 -14.84 0.30
C THR A 107 -6.27 -13.78 -0.55
N PHE A 108 -5.00 -13.99 -0.92
CA PHE A 108 -4.26 -13.04 -1.74
C PHE A 108 -4.93 -12.74 -3.09
N ILE A 109 -5.13 -13.78 -3.92
CA ILE A 109 -5.71 -13.65 -5.27
C ILE A 109 -7.20 -13.37 -5.17
N GLY A 110 -7.92 -14.13 -4.34
CA GLY A 110 -9.37 -14.05 -4.21
C GLY A 110 -9.81 -12.69 -3.68
N GLY A 111 -9.13 -12.16 -2.65
CA GLY A 111 -9.43 -10.81 -2.15
C GLY A 111 -9.07 -9.72 -3.15
N LEU A 112 -7.96 -9.87 -3.88
CA LEU A 112 -7.59 -8.93 -4.94
C LEU A 112 -8.64 -8.92 -6.06
N VAL A 113 -8.95 -10.09 -6.62
CA VAL A 113 -9.91 -10.23 -7.72
C VAL A 113 -11.30 -9.77 -7.28
N ALA A 114 -11.82 -10.29 -6.17
CA ALA A 114 -13.16 -9.94 -5.70
C ALA A 114 -13.27 -8.44 -5.39
N GLY A 115 -12.29 -7.87 -4.67
CA GLY A 115 -12.32 -6.47 -4.30
C GLY A 115 -12.16 -5.53 -5.50
N VAL A 116 -11.21 -5.81 -6.39
CA VAL A 116 -11.04 -5.02 -7.63
C VAL A 116 -12.29 -5.13 -8.50
N THR A 117 -12.85 -6.33 -8.69
CA THR A 117 -14.07 -6.50 -9.49
C THR A 117 -15.24 -5.70 -8.91
N VAL A 118 -15.51 -5.79 -7.60
CA VAL A 118 -16.59 -5.02 -6.96
C VAL A 118 -16.37 -3.52 -7.11
N MET A 119 -15.16 -3.03 -6.83
CA MET A 119 -14.84 -1.61 -6.96
C MET A 119 -14.95 -1.13 -8.41
N THR A 120 -14.46 -1.89 -9.38
CA THR A 120 -14.53 -1.54 -10.81
C THR A 120 -15.97 -1.52 -11.31
N VAL A 121 -16.80 -2.51 -10.92
CA VAL A 121 -18.22 -2.53 -11.30
C VAL A 121 -18.93 -1.30 -10.75
N LEU A 122 -18.77 -1.01 -9.46
CA LEU A 122 -19.34 0.20 -8.86
C LEU A 122 -18.81 1.46 -9.52
N ALA A 123 -17.54 1.47 -9.92
CA ALA A 123 -16.94 2.62 -10.56
C ALA A 123 -17.51 2.92 -11.95
N VAL A 124 -17.67 1.88 -12.77
CA VAL A 124 -18.27 1.98 -14.10
C VAL A 124 -19.73 2.41 -14.01
N VAL A 125 -20.51 1.82 -13.09
CA VAL A 125 -21.91 2.21 -12.88
C VAL A 125 -21.99 3.65 -12.36
N GLY A 126 -21.11 4.06 -11.43
CA GLY A 126 -21.05 5.42 -10.93
C GLY A 126 -20.72 6.45 -12.00
N ALA A 127 -19.76 6.15 -12.88
CA ALA A 127 -19.46 7.00 -14.03
C ALA A 127 -20.65 7.13 -14.98
N HIS A 128 -21.39 6.04 -15.25
CA HIS A 128 -22.60 6.10 -16.08
C HIS A 128 -23.68 6.99 -15.47
N ILE A 129 -23.97 6.82 -14.17
CA ILE A 129 -24.97 7.64 -13.46
C ILE A 129 -24.52 9.11 -13.39
N SER A 130 -23.22 9.38 -13.23
CA SER A 130 -22.68 10.74 -13.29
C SER A 130 -22.98 11.42 -14.64
N VAL A 131 -22.81 10.70 -15.76
CA VAL A 131 -23.17 11.22 -17.08
C VAL A 131 -24.66 11.52 -17.19
N GLU A 132 -25.53 10.67 -16.65
CA GLU A 132 -26.99 10.93 -16.59
C GLU A 132 -27.31 12.19 -15.78
N LYS A 133 -26.70 12.33 -14.60
CA LYS A 133 -26.82 13.51 -13.73
C LYS A 133 -26.41 14.78 -14.45
N SER A 134 -25.28 14.76 -15.17
CA SER A 134 -24.81 15.93 -15.94
C SER A 134 -25.75 16.29 -17.09
N LYS A 135 -26.24 15.29 -17.83
CA LYS A 135 -27.24 15.52 -18.89
C LYS A 135 -28.51 16.15 -18.33
N ALA A 136 -28.98 15.70 -17.16
CA ALA A 136 -30.13 16.29 -16.50
C ALA A 136 -29.86 17.74 -16.04
N PHE A 137 -28.67 17.98 -15.48
CA PHE A 137 -28.21 19.32 -15.12
C PHE A 137 -28.22 20.28 -16.31
N PHE A 138 -27.61 19.91 -17.44
CA PHE A 138 -27.58 20.78 -18.61
C PHE A 138 -28.94 21.04 -19.25
N ARG A 139 -29.87 20.09 -19.16
CA ARG A 139 -31.25 20.33 -19.61
C ARG A 139 -31.94 21.37 -18.72
N LEU A 140 -31.74 21.26 -17.41
CA LEU A 140 -32.26 22.22 -16.45
C LEU A 140 -31.61 23.60 -16.63
N ASP A 141 -30.29 23.66 -16.69
CA ASP A 141 -29.51 24.88 -16.87
C ASP A 141 -29.81 25.55 -18.23
N GLY A 142 -29.86 24.77 -19.31
CA GLY A 142 -30.24 25.26 -20.64
C GLY A 142 -31.68 25.78 -20.71
N PHE A 143 -32.56 25.39 -19.80
CA PHE A 143 -33.89 25.98 -19.65
C PHE A 143 -33.85 27.25 -18.78
N ILE A 144 -33.15 27.22 -17.64
CA ILE A 144 -33.09 28.33 -16.70
C ILE A 144 -32.35 29.53 -17.30
N HIS A 145 -31.16 29.31 -17.89
CA HIS A 145 -30.27 30.39 -18.30
C HIS A 145 -30.90 31.37 -19.31
N PRO A 146 -31.58 30.91 -20.39
CA PRO A 146 -32.25 31.83 -21.32
C PRO A 146 -33.51 32.50 -20.73
N HIS A 147 -34.13 31.89 -19.72
CA HIS A 147 -35.32 32.42 -19.09
C HIS A 147 -35.03 33.24 -17.83
N TRP A 148 -33.78 33.26 -17.36
CA TRP A 148 -33.37 33.98 -16.16
C TRP A 148 -33.67 35.47 -16.26
N GLU A 149 -33.37 36.08 -17.42
CA GLU A 149 -33.70 37.48 -17.71
C GLU A 149 -35.22 37.70 -17.86
N LYS A 150 -35.97 36.70 -18.33
CA LYS A 150 -37.43 36.76 -18.52
C LYS A 150 -38.20 36.67 -17.17
N TYR A 151 -37.62 35.98 -16.19
CA TYR A 151 -38.19 35.80 -14.85
C TYR A 151 -37.59 36.74 -13.81
N ASP A 152 -36.91 37.79 -14.24
CA ASP A 152 -36.25 38.73 -13.33
C ASP A 152 -37.20 39.05 -12.17
N LEU A 153 -36.70 38.77 -10.95
CA LEU A 153 -37.42 38.69 -9.67
C LEU A 153 -38.00 40.05 -9.23
N SER A 154 -37.97 41.03 -10.13
CA SER A 154 -38.41 42.41 -10.00
C SER A 154 -39.85 42.66 -10.50
N GLY A 155 -40.50 41.68 -11.16
CA GLY A 155 -41.92 41.81 -11.54
C GLY A 155 -42.38 41.09 -12.81
N GLY A 156 -41.60 40.15 -13.35
CA GLY A 156 -41.99 39.39 -14.54
C GLY A 156 -43.23 38.50 -14.32
N VAL A 157 -44.13 38.45 -15.30
CA VAL A 157 -45.26 37.50 -15.30
C VAL A 157 -44.74 36.12 -15.67
N VAL A 158 -44.68 35.22 -14.68
CA VAL A 158 -44.28 33.83 -14.91
C VAL A 158 -45.41 33.09 -15.60
N VAL A 159 -45.12 32.51 -16.77
CA VAL A 159 -46.11 31.73 -17.53
C VAL A 159 -46.29 30.35 -16.84
N PRO A 160 -47.53 29.90 -16.55
CA PRO A 160 -47.75 28.61 -15.88
C PRO A 160 -47.19 27.39 -16.62
N SER A 161 -47.08 27.43 -17.94
CA SER A 161 -46.42 26.37 -18.74
C SER A 161 -44.95 26.23 -18.39
N ASP A 162 -44.27 27.35 -18.23
CA ASP A 162 -42.83 27.39 -18.05
C ASP A 162 -42.46 26.96 -16.62
N LEU A 163 -43.30 27.28 -15.63
CA LEU A 163 -43.22 26.73 -14.27
C LEU A 163 -43.36 25.21 -14.25
N ARG A 164 -44.29 24.67 -15.04
CA ARG A 164 -44.52 23.23 -15.12
C ARG A 164 -43.33 22.51 -15.74
N GLU A 165 -42.76 23.07 -16.81
CA GLU A 165 -41.56 22.50 -17.44
C GLU A 165 -40.35 22.57 -16.51
N LEU A 166 -40.13 23.72 -15.86
CA LEU A 166 -39.09 23.89 -14.85
C LEU A 166 -39.22 22.84 -13.73
N TYR A 167 -40.44 22.61 -13.23
CA TYR A 167 -40.70 21.60 -12.20
C TYR A 167 -40.28 20.20 -12.67
N TYR A 168 -40.64 19.78 -13.88
CA TYR A 168 -40.27 18.46 -14.40
C TYR A 168 -38.76 18.32 -14.64
N LEU A 169 -38.10 19.38 -15.13
CA LEU A 169 -36.65 19.37 -15.32
C LEU A 169 -35.91 19.32 -13.97
N ALA A 170 -36.37 20.10 -12.99
CA ALA A 170 -35.83 20.09 -11.64
C ALA A 170 -36.01 18.73 -10.97
N GLN A 171 -37.21 18.14 -11.07
CA GLN A 171 -37.48 16.80 -10.56
C GLN A 171 -36.60 15.75 -11.24
N GLY A 172 -36.43 15.81 -12.57
CA GLY A 172 -35.57 14.88 -13.30
C GLY A 172 -34.09 14.99 -12.91
N TYR A 173 -33.61 16.19 -12.59
CA TYR A 173 -32.27 16.40 -12.04
C TYR A 173 -32.14 15.85 -10.62
N ASP A 174 -33.11 16.13 -9.75
CA ASP A 174 -33.14 15.65 -8.37
C ASP A 174 -33.11 14.12 -8.30
N GLU A 175 -33.93 13.44 -9.10
CA GLU A 175 -33.90 11.97 -9.21
C GLU A 175 -32.54 11.42 -9.67
N ALA A 176 -31.84 12.13 -10.56
CA ALA A 176 -30.52 11.73 -11.03
C ALA A 176 -29.44 11.96 -9.96
N VAL A 177 -29.54 13.04 -9.19
CA VAL A 177 -28.68 13.33 -8.04
C VAL A 177 -28.85 12.26 -6.97
N ASP A 178 -30.09 11.92 -6.61
CA ASP A 178 -30.40 10.89 -5.61
C ASP A 178 -29.83 9.53 -5.99
N ARG A 179 -29.98 9.11 -7.26
CA ARG A 179 -29.38 7.86 -7.76
C ARG A 179 -27.86 7.87 -7.64
N TYR A 180 -27.23 9.00 -7.99
CA TYR A 180 -25.78 9.15 -7.88
C TYR A 180 -25.33 9.08 -6.42
N GLN A 181 -25.97 9.82 -5.51
CA GLN A 181 -25.65 9.82 -4.09
C GLN A 181 -25.85 8.44 -3.45
N ALA A 182 -26.95 7.76 -3.78
CA ALA A 182 -27.21 6.42 -3.29
C ALA A 182 -26.11 5.42 -3.71
N LEU A 183 -25.57 5.56 -4.93
CA LEU A 183 -24.45 4.73 -5.39
C LEU A 183 -23.13 5.14 -4.72
N PHE A 184 -22.87 6.43 -4.59
CA PHE A 184 -21.67 6.94 -3.93
C PHE A 184 -21.60 6.48 -2.47
N ILE A 185 -22.72 6.51 -1.74
CA ILE A 185 -22.81 5.98 -0.37
C ILE A 185 -22.49 4.48 -0.33
N LYS A 186 -23.00 3.68 -1.28
CA LYS A 186 -22.65 2.25 -1.39
C LYS A 186 -21.16 2.04 -1.61
N LEU A 187 -20.54 2.83 -2.49
CA LEU A 187 -19.09 2.80 -2.73
C LEU A 187 -18.33 3.14 -1.44
N LEU A 188 -18.77 4.16 -0.70
CA LEU A 188 -18.19 4.56 0.57
C LEU A 188 -18.27 3.44 1.62
N TYR A 189 -19.39 2.69 1.70
CA TYR A 189 -19.51 1.55 2.61
C TYR A 189 -18.52 0.43 2.27
N VAL A 190 -18.39 0.07 0.99
CA VAL A 190 -17.43 -0.95 0.56
C VAL A 190 -15.99 -0.50 0.84
N PHE A 191 -15.69 0.77 0.58
CA PHE A 191 -14.37 1.33 0.85
C PHE A 191 -14.10 1.44 2.36
N ALA A 192 -15.07 1.83 3.18
CA ALA A 192 -14.95 1.89 4.63
C ALA A 192 -14.76 0.50 5.26
N ALA A 193 -15.27 -0.57 4.64
CA ALA A 193 -15.02 -1.94 5.06
C ALA A 193 -13.57 -2.42 4.76
N THR A 194 -12.95 -1.86 3.72
CA THR A 194 -11.60 -2.21 3.26
C THR A 194 -10.51 -2.09 4.34
N PRO A 195 -10.36 -0.98 5.09
CA PRO A 195 -9.35 -0.87 6.14
C PRO A 195 -9.53 -1.89 7.26
N PHE A 196 -10.74 -2.39 7.52
CA PHE A 196 -10.93 -3.47 8.49
C PHE A 196 -10.34 -4.78 7.96
N CYS A 197 -10.65 -5.16 6.72
CA CYS A 197 -10.07 -6.34 6.08
C CYS A 197 -8.54 -6.27 6.01
N ILE A 198 -8.01 -5.11 5.61
CA ILE A 198 -6.57 -4.84 5.58
C ILE A 198 -5.97 -4.87 6.99
N GLY A 199 -6.66 -4.29 7.97
CA GLY A 199 -6.26 -4.30 9.38
C GLY A 199 -6.15 -5.71 9.94
N PHE A 200 -7.12 -6.59 9.64
CA PHE A 200 -7.05 -8.00 10.02
C PHE A 200 -5.84 -8.72 9.42
N ILE A 201 -5.51 -8.45 8.15
CA ILE A 201 -4.32 -8.98 7.49
C ILE A 201 -3.05 -8.45 8.16
N ASN A 202 -3.01 -7.14 8.45
CA ASN A 202 -1.85 -6.48 9.05
C ASN A 202 -1.66 -6.77 10.54
N LEU A 203 -2.71 -7.15 11.28
CA LEU A 203 -2.57 -7.67 12.65
C LEU A 203 -1.68 -8.92 12.68
N GLY A 204 -1.74 -9.76 11.65
CA GLY A 204 -0.80 -10.86 11.46
C GLY A 204 0.64 -10.36 11.35
N THR A 205 0.88 -9.34 10.52
CA THR A 205 2.21 -8.72 10.35
C THR A 205 2.72 -8.07 11.64
N LEU A 206 1.85 -7.41 12.41
CA LEU A 206 2.23 -6.83 13.70
C LEU A 206 2.61 -7.91 14.72
N ALA A 207 1.81 -9.00 14.79
CA ALA A 207 2.12 -10.14 15.63
C ALA A 207 3.48 -10.75 15.26
N LEU A 208 3.81 -10.86 13.97
CA LEU A 208 5.16 -11.24 13.54
C LEU A 208 6.22 -10.29 14.07
N PHE A 209 6.04 -8.99 13.85
CA PHE A 209 7.05 -8.00 14.19
C PHE A 209 7.42 -8.11 15.68
N LEU A 210 6.41 -8.27 16.53
CA LEU A 210 6.60 -8.52 17.96
C LEU A 210 7.35 -9.82 18.25
N LEU A 211 7.06 -10.90 17.51
CA LEU A 211 7.76 -12.18 17.65
C LEU A 211 9.23 -12.08 17.22
N VAL A 212 9.53 -11.45 16.08
CA VAL A 212 10.91 -11.24 15.61
C VAL A 212 11.67 -10.38 16.61
N ARG A 213 11.04 -9.32 17.11
CA ARG A 213 11.66 -8.47 18.14
C ARG A 213 11.99 -9.24 19.41
N ARG A 214 11.10 -10.15 19.86
CA ARG A 214 11.38 -11.06 20.97
C ARG A 214 12.55 -11.98 20.66
N GLN A 215 12.59 -12.62 19.49
CA GLN A 215 13.71 -13.48 19.10
C GLN A 215 15.04 -12.76 19.01
N VAL A 216 15.07 -11.53 18.47
CA VAL A 216 16.29 -10.72 18.41
C VAL A 216 16.73 -10.34 19.82
N SER A 217 15.79 -10.00 20.71
CA SER A 217 16.09 -9.73 22.11
C SER A 217 16.69 -10.96 22.81
N ASP A 218 16.09 -12.14 22.61
CA ASP A 218 16.55 -13.38 23.23
C ASP A 218 17.89 -13.84 22.66
N ASN A 219 18.09 -13.76 21.35
CA ASN A 219 19.39 -14.01 20.73
C ASN A 219 20.46 -13.03 21.24
N ARG A 220 20.13 -11.74 21.41
CA ARG A 220 21.07 -10.77 22.00
C ARG A 220 21.45 -11.13 23.43
N LYS A 221 20.54 -11.72 24.22
CA LYS A 221 20.84 -12.19 25.58
C LYS A 221 21.73 -13.43 25.55
N THR A 222 21.44 -14.39 24.67
CA THR A 222 22.22 -15.63 24.52
C THR A 222 23.63 -15.38 23.97
N PHE A 223 23.80 -14.39 23.08
CA PHE A 223 25.09 -14.05 22.47
C PHE A 223 25.91 -13.01 23.25
N ARG A 224 25.46 -12.53 24.42
CA ARG A 224 26.27 -11.75 25.37
C ARG A 224 26.73 -12.68 26.51
N PRO A 225 28.02 -12.77 26.89
CA PRO A 225 29.27 -12.87 26.17
C PRO A 225 29.97 -14.22 26.53
N PHE A 226 29.46 -15.37 26.09
CA PHE A 226 30.19 -16.63 26.29
C PHE A 226 31.40 -16.77 25.36
N GLY A 227 31.41 -16.07 24.21
CA GLY A 227 32.51 -16.12 23.25
C GLY A 227 33.76 -15.35 23.68
N PHE A 228 33.62 -14.15 24.26
CA PHE A 228 34.78 -13.33 24.61
C PHE A 228 35.56 -13.89 25.81
N LEU A 229 34.86 -14.39 26.83
CA LEU A 229 35.49 -14.99 28.02
C LEU A 229 36.03 -16.42 27.76
N ALA A 230 35.38 -17.22 26.91
CA ALA A 230 35.88 -18.55 26.57
C ALA A 230 37.14 -18.49 25.69
N THR A 231 37.25 -17.50 24.81
CA THR A 231 38.45 -17.34 23.96
C THR A 231 39.65 -16.81 24.76
N LEU A 232 39.42 -15.87 25.70
CA LEU A 232 40.47 -15.39 26.60
C LEU A 232 40.96 -16.46 27.57
N THR A 233 40.06 -17.27 28.14
CA THR A 233 40.46 -18.36 29.06
C THR A 233 41.17 -19.52 28.35
N HIS A 234 40.90 -19.76 27.06
CA HIS A 234 41.64 -20.77 26.30
C HIS A 234 43.03 -20.27 25.89
N HIS A 235 43.17 -18.98 25.55
CA HIS A 235 44.46 -18.41 25.17
C HIS A 235 45.43 -18.32 26.36
N GLU A 236 44.92 -17.98 27.55
CA GLU A 236 45.74 -17.89 28.78
C GLU A 236 46.20 -19.28 29.28
N ARG A 237 45.49 -20.35 28.92
CA ARG A 237 45.85 -21.72 29.33
C ARG A 237 46.93 -22.35 28.44
N THR A 238 47.01 -21.96 27.16
CA THR A 238 48.06 -22.42 26.23
C THR A 238 49.40 -21.72 26.41
N GLU A 239 49.43 -20.50 26.96
CA GLU A 239 50.71 -19.78 27.22
C GLU A 239 51.46 -20.29 28.46
N ARG A 240 50.79 -20.95 29.41
CA ARG A 240 51.44 -21.44 30.63
C ARG A 240 52.22 -22.75 30.48
N THR A 241 52.17 -23.40 29.31
CA THR A 241 52.85 -24.70 29.09
C THR A 241 54.18 -24.67 28.35
N HIS A 242 54.68 -23.52 27.86
CA HIS A 242 56.03 -23.45 27.27
C HIS A 242 56.68 -22.06 27.38
N PRO A 243 57.51 -21.79 28.41
CA PRO A 243 58.10 -20.46 28.65
C PRO A 243 59.30 -20.07 27.76
N SER A 244 59.72 -20.87 26.78
CA SER A 244 61.08 -20.73 26.23
C SER A 244 61.19 -20.36 24.73
N GLN A 245 60.11 -20.11 23.99
CA GLN A 245 60.24 -19.94 22.53
C GLN A 245 59.43 -18.84 21.82
N VAL A 246 58.89 -17.84 22.52
CA VAL A 246 58.12 -16.77 21.84
C VAL A 246 58.58 -15.39 22.30
N ARG A 247 59.74 -14.94 21.80
CA ARG A 247 60.17 -13.53 21.97
C ARG A 247 60.49 -12.81 20.66
N SER A 248 60.27 -13.42 19.49
CA SER A 248 60.58 -12.80 18.20
C SER A 248 59.45 -12.79 17.15
N SER A 249 58.29 -13.40 17.43
CA SER A 249 57.14 -13.44 16.49
C SER A 249 55.90 -12.66 16.95
N ALA A 250 55.84 -12.23 18.20
CA ALA A 250 54.65 -11.60 18.79
C ALA A 250 54.38 -10.15 18.29
N SER A 251 55.36 -9.43 17.74
CA SER A 251 55.17 -8.03 17.37
C SER A 251 54.54 -7.81 15.99
N ARG A 252 54.23 -8.87 15.23
CA ARG A 252 53.71 -8.74 13.85
C ARG A 252 52.32 -9.32 13.63
N THR A 253 51.86 -10.21 14.51
CA THR A 253 50.53 -10.82 14.45
C THR A 253 49.46 -10.04 15.19
N ASP A 254 49.81 -9.28 16.23
CA ASP A 254 48.83 -8.48 16.98
C ASP A 254 48.31 -7.29 16.16
N ASP A 255 49.16 -6.64 15.38
CA ASP A 255 48.74 -5.50 14.53
C ASP A 255 47.77 -5.92 13.42
N ASP A 256 47.94 -7.12 12.84
CA ASP A 256 47.06 -7.62 11.78
C ASP A 256 45.71 -8.08 12.35
N PHE A 257 45.69 -8.57 13.59
CA PHE A 257 44.46 -8.94 14.28
C PHE A 257 43.65 -7.71 14.70
N VAL A 258 44.29 -6.68 15.26
CA VAL A 258 43.63 -5.42 15.61
C VAL A 258 43.04 -4.73 14.39
N ARG A 259 43.75 -4.73 13.25
CA ARG A 259 43.21 -4.18 11.98
C ARG A 259 41.98 -4.93 11.47
N ARG A 260 41.95 -6.26 11.60
CA ARG A 260 40.78 -7.06 11.20
C ARG A 260 39.58 -6.84 12.11
N LEU A 261 39.80 -6.60 13.41
CA LEU A 261 38.73 -6.25 14.33
C LEU A 261 38.15 -4.86 14.03
N GLN A 262 39.00 -3.87 13.74
CA GLN A 262 38.53 -2.54 13.33
C GLN A 262 37.74 -2.59 12.01
N GLN A 263 38.18 -3.38 11.02
CA GLN A 263 37.42 -3.57 9.79
C GLN A 263 36.07 -4.26 10.00
N LEU A 264 35.95 -5.15 10.99
CA LEU A 264 34.69 -5.81 11.30
C LEU A 264 33.72 -4.89 12.05
N GLU A 265 34.20 -4.01 12.93
CA GLU A 265 33.37 -2.98 13.57
C GLU A 265 32.83 -1.97 12.54
N GLU A 266 33.68 -1.51 11.62
CA GLU A 266 33.28 -0.54 10.60
C GLU A 266 32.21 -1.11 9.65
N VAL A 267 32.34 -2.37 9.23
CA VAL A 267 31.33 -3.07 8.42
C VAL A 267 30.03 -3.31 9.20
N GLN A 268 30.12 -3.57 10.50
CA GLN A 268 28.95 -3.80 11.34
C GLN A 268 28.15 -2.52 11.59
N ASP A 269 28.83 -1.38 11.73
CA ASP A 269 28.21 -0.07 11.87
C ASP A 269 27.55 0.40 10.56
N GLU A 270 28.17 0.15 9.40
CA GLU A 270 27.52 0.38 8.10
C GLU A 270 26.25 -0.46 7.93
N LEU A 271 26.29 -1.75 8.32
CA LEU A 271 25.12 -2.64 8.27
C LEU A 271 24.00 -2.23 9.23
N LEU A 272 24.34 -1.62 10.36
CA LEU A 272 23.37 -1.05 11.28
C LEU A 272 22.77 0.24 10.74
N LEU A 273 23.57 1.08 10.08
CA LEU A 273 23.11 2.33 9.46
C LEU A 273 22.15 2.07 8.30
N VAL A 274 22.45 1.10 7.44
CA VAL A 274 21.55 0.67 6.35
C VAL A 274 20.22 0.15 6.91
N ARG A 275 20.24 -0.64 8.00
CA ARG A 275 19.00 -1.13 8.63
C ARG A 275 18.17 -0.05 9.33
N VAL A 276 18.80 1.02 9.80
CA VAL A 276 18.10 2.17 10.40
C VAL A 276 17.49 3.05 9.32
N LEU A 277 18.11 3.13 8.13
CA LEU A 277 17.57 3.86 6.98
C LEU A 277 16.47 3.08 6.22
N GLU A 278 16.37 1.76 6.43
CA GLU A 278 15.34 0.89 5.84
C GLU A 278 14.10 0.67 6.74
N CYS A 279 14.08 1.23 7.96
CA CYS A 279 12.90 1.25 8.84
C CYS A 279 12.17 2.59 8.76
#